data_AF-A0A428RT05-F1
#
_entry.id   AF-A0A428RT05-F1
#
_cell.length_a   1.000
_cell.length_b   1.000
_cell.length_c   1.000
_cell.angle_alpha   90.00
_cell.angle_beta   90.00
_cell.angle_gamma   90.00
#
_symmetry.space_group_name_H-M   'P 1'
#
loop_
_entity.id
_entity.type
_entity.pdbx_description
1 polymer ?
#
loop_
_entity_poly.entity_id
_entity_poly.type
_entity_poly.pdbx_seq_one_letter_code
_entity_poly.pdbx_strand_id
1 'polypeptide(L)'
;MSISKSAEREPLDYGCSDWRASSQRSANAYRLGLKLWTKSDLHGIEQQLSDSTNREFFIVHSIHGDEVRIKNPTFGETCSIWRPFVKFQEYWRLVKAQPDGPPGTYHCSYLVDWTNQSARDFRFTINEPFVVFEENRRSWLESRSYDVLKTWLAGFLSTKKATKVVCFGLGDICREPPEWFKRQEHQNDAELSDTELMRNFVRPSMVQHLIALTIAEMCGEIGGNKVQLLTQDPDYSEQTKEVLAKSGFSIVGQFGAGGFAEIDDDTVVFSAFVEAPLKQIIADIARPVLVITTDRDTFNDFEKPWADAESPRTREMWQDYKVDKFQ
;
A
#
# COMPACT_ATOMS: atom_id res chain seq x y z
N MET A 1 -29.36 -19.49 67.07
CA MET A 1 -28.24 -18.93 66.29
C MET A 1 -28.32 -19.50 64.89
N SER A 2 -28.75 -18.71 63.91
CA SER A 2 -28.72 -19.08 62.48
C SER A 2 -27.64 -18.22 61.84
N ILE A 3 -26.56 -18.86 61.39
CA ILE A 3 -25.47 -18.21 60.66
C ILE A 3 -26.02 -17.97 59.24
N SER A 4 -26.19 -16.70 58.86
CA SER A 4 -26.57 -16.38 57.49
C SER A 4 -25.47 -16.85 56.54
N LYS A 5 -25.83 -17.69 55.57
CA LYS A 5 -24.98 -17.97 54.42
C LYS A 5 -24.68 -16.64 53.75
N SER A 6 -23.41 -16.26 53.67
CA SER A 6 -23.00 -15.17 52.81
C SER A 6 -23.50 -15.50 51.41
N ALA A 7 -24.42 -14.70 50.88
CA ALA A 7 -24.81 -14.79 49.48
C ALA A 7 -23.54 -14.62 48.66
N GLU A 8 -23.11 -15.67 47.96
CA GLU A 8 -22.04 -15.57 46.97
C GLU A 8 -22.45 -14.48 45.99
N ARG A 9 -21.72 -13.37 46.01
CA ARG A 9 -21.96 -12.27 45.08
C ARG A 9 -21.45 -12.73 43.73
N GLU A 10 -22.33 -12.78 42.75
CA GLU A 10 -21.92 -13.07 41.38
C GLU A 10 -20.84 -12.07 40.94
N PRO A 11 -19.78 -12.55 40.28
CA PRO A 11 -18.73 -11.68 39.78
C PRO A 11 -19.30 -10.70 38.75
N LEU A 12 -18.82 -9.45 38.79
CA LEU A 12 -19.18 -8.46 37.78
C LEU A 12 -18.36 -8.70 36.51
N ASP A 13 -19.03 -8.81 35.37
CA ASP A 13 -18.39 -8.93 34.05
C ASP A 13 -17.85 -7.58 33.51
N TYR A 14 -17.35 -6.72 34.40
CA TYR A 14 -16.84 -5.41 34.04
C TYR A 14 -15.64 -5.54 33.08
N GLY A 15 -15.88 -5.21 31.81
CA GLY A 15 -14.86 -5.25 30.78
C GLY A 15 -14.66 -6.59 30.07
N CYS A 16 -15.47 -7.61 30.35
CA CYS A 16 -15.46 -8.89 29.63
C CYS A 16 -16.24 -8.80 28.29
N SER A 17 -15.90 -7.83 27.43
CA SER A 17 -16.54 -7.74 26.11
C SER A 17 -15.93 -8.71 25.12
N ASP A 18 -16.74 -9.16 24.15
CA ASP A 18 -16.28 -9.98 23.02
C ASP A 18 -15.12 -9.32 22.28
N TRP A 19 -15.14 -7.99 22.18
CA TRP A 19 -14.04 -7.22 21.62
C TRP A 19 -12.73 -7.40 22.40
N ARG A 20 -12.73 -7.27 23.74
CA ARG A 20 -11.49 -7.43 24.52
C ARG A 20 -10.94 -8.85 24.41
N ALA A 21 -11.80 -9.86 24.41
CA ALA A 21 -11.41 -11.25 24.17
C ALA A 21 -10.81 -11.43 22.76
N SER A 22 -11.46 -10.86 21.74
CA SER A 22 -10.99 -10.87 20.35
C SER A 22 -9.62 -10.22 20.19
N SER A 23 -9.45 -8.99 20.71
CA SER A 23 -8.19 -8.26 20.69
C SER A 23 -7.05 -9.06 21.35
N GLN A 24 -7.29 -9.65 22.52
CA GLN A 24 -6.29 -10.48 23.20
C GLN A 24 -5.92 -11.73 22.40
N ARG A 25 -6.88 -12.39 21.74
CA ARG A 25 -6.61 -13.54 20.87
C ARG A 25 -5.77 -13.16 19.66
N SER A 26 -6.08 -12.05 18.99
CA SER A 26 -5.29 -11.53 17.86
C SER A 26 -3.85 -11.22 18.29
N ALA A 27 -3.66 -10.57 19.45
CA ALA A 27 -2.34 -10.29 20.01
C ALA A 27 -1.55 -11.57 20.32
N ASN A 28 -2.21 -12.59 20.88
CA ASN A 28 -1.58 -13.88 21.18
C ASN A 28 -1.17 -14.62 19.90
N ALA A 29 -2.05 -14.71 18.90
CA ALA A 29 -1.76 -15.33 17.61
C ALA A 29 -0.56 -14.67 16.92
N TYR A 30 -0.54 -13.33 16.90
CA TYR A 30 0.58 -12.57 16.36
C TYR A 30 1.89 -12.85 17.13
N ARG A 31 1.84 -12.91 18.46
CA ARG A 31 3.03 -13.24 19.27
C ARG A 31 3.52 -14.67 19.04
N LEU A 32 2.61 -15.61 18.78
CA LEU A 32 2.93 -17.02 18.50
C LEU A 32 3.45 -17.26 17.07
N GLY A 33 3.60 -16.20 16.27
CA GLY A 33 4.16 -16.29 14.92
C GLY A 33 3.15 -16.50 13.80
N LEU A 34 1.83 -16.45 14.07
CA LEU A 34 0.81 -16.53 13.02
C LEU A 34 0.85 -15.27 12.15
N LYS A 35 1.02 -15.45 10.85
CA LYS A 35 1.11 -14.34 9.90
C LYS A 35 -0.24 -13.66 9.72
N LEU A 36 -0.24 -12.33 9.68
CA LEU A 36 -1.40 -11.56 9.26
C LEU A 36 -1.61 -11.72 7.76
N TRP A 37 -0.53 -11.78 6.98
CA TRP A 37 -0.63 -11.96 5.53
C TRP A 37 0.28 -13.08 5.05
N THR A 38 -0.21 -13.83 4.07
CA THR A 38 0.59 -14.78 3.30
C THR A 38 0.55 -14.41 1.82
N LYS A 39 1.56 -14.83 1.06
CA LYS A 39 1.57 -14.66 -0.41
C LYS A 39 0.35 -15.31 -1.06
N SER A 40 -0.09 -16.45 -0.53
CA SER A 40 -1.27 -17.16 -1.03
C SER A 40 -2.55 -16.34 -0.83
N ASP A 41 -2.72 -15.72 0.34
CA ASP A 41 -3.88 -14.87 0.61
C ASP A 41 -3.90 -13.64 -0.30
N LEU A 42 -2.74 -12.99 -0.48
CA LEU A 42 -2.59 -11.81 -1.33
C LEU A 42 -2.88 -12.13 -2.81
N HIS A 43 -2.36 -13.24 -3.32
CA HIS A 43 -2.66 -13.69 -4.68
C HIS A 43 -4.13 -14.08 -4.83
N GLY A 44 -4.66 -14.83 -3.86
CA GLY A 44 -6.03 -15.31 -3.86
C GLY A 44 -7.05 -14.18 -3.84
N ILE A 45 -6.84 -13.14 -3.02
CA ILE A 45 -7.77 -12.01 -2.97
C ILE A 45 -7.69 -11.16 -4.25
N GLU A 46 -6.49 -10.93 -4.79
CA GLU A 46 -6.32 -10.20 -6.05
C GLU A 46 -7.05 -10.90 -7.20
N GLN A 47 -6.91 -12.23 -7.30
CA GLN A 47 -7.61 -13.03 -8.30
C GLN A 47 -9.13 -12.94 -8.13
N GLN A 48 -9.64 -13.05 -6.89
CA GLN A 48 -11.07 -12.94 -6.63
C GLN A 48 -11.63 -11.58 -7.04
N LEU A 49 -10.91 -10.48 -6.79
CA LEU A 49 -11.37 -9.14 -7.14
C LEU A 49 -11.35 -8.89 -8.65
N SER A 50 -10.38 -9.49 -9.36
CA SER A 50 -10.34 -9.45 -10.83
C SER A 50 -11.55 -10.11 -11.51
N ASP A 51 -12.20 -11.04 -10.81
CA ASP A 51 -13.38 -11.78 -11.26
C ASP A 51 -14.65 -11.35 -10.49
N SER A 52 -14.65 -10.11 -9.99
CA SER A 52 -15.71 -9.60 -9.11
C SER A 52 -17.10 -9.65 -9.74
N THR A 53 -17.26 -9.35 -11.03
CA THR A 53 -18.58 -9.35 -11.69
C THR A 53 -19.26 -10.73 -11.69
N ASN A 54 -18.46 -11.81 -11.66
CA ASN A 54 -18.95 -13.20 -11.68
C ASN A 54 -18.97 -13.87 -10.31
N ARG A 55 -18.67 -13.14 -9.23
CA ARG A 55 -18.58 -13.68 -7.87
C ARG A 55 -19.62 -13.09 -6.94
N GLU A 56 -20.43 -13.96 -6.34
CA GLU A 56 -21.42 -13.56 -5.33
C GLU A 56 -20.75 -13.24 -3.98
N PHE A 57 -19.61 -13.85 -3.69
CA PHE A 57 -18.87 -13.65 -2.43
C PHE A 57 -17.37 -13.58 -2.67
N PHE A 58 -16.70 -12.81 -1.81
CA PHE A 58 -15.26 -12.86 -1.60
C PHE A 58 -14.95 -13.68 -0.34
N ILE A 59 -13.87 -14.44 -0.38
CA ILE A 59 -13.32 -15.20 0.74
C ILE A 59 -12.10 -14.46 1.26
N VAL A 60 -12.15 -14.09 2.53
CA VAL A 60 -11.01 -13.55 3.29
C VAL A 60 -10.71 -14.47 4.47
N HIS A 61 -9.47 -14.47 4.95
CA HIS A 61 -9.06 -15.32 6.08
C HIS A 61 -8.87 -14.51 7.36
N SER A 62 -9.27 -15.10 8.48
CA SER A 62 -8.89 -14.62 9.80
C SER A 62 -7.40 -14.88 10.06
N ILE A 63 -6.79 -14.21 11.03
CA ILE A 63 -5.44 -14.52 11.51
C ILE A 63 -5.30 -15.99 11.99
N HIS A 64 -6.41 -16.65 12.32
CA HIS A 64 -6.46 -18.05 12.72
C HIS A 64 -6.67 -19.02 11.55
N GLY A 65 -6.84 -18.51 10.33
CA GLY A 65 -7.07 -19.29 9.11
C GLY A 65 -8.54 -19.60 8.83
N ASP A 66 -9.48 -19.04 9.60
CA ASP A 66 -10.91 -19.25 9.37
C ASP A 66 -11.37 -18.49 8.12
N GLU A 67 -12.18 -19.12 7.28
CA GLU A 67 -12.79 -18.48 6.11
C GLU A 67 -13.95 -17.57 6.53
N VAL A 68 -13.93 -16.33 6.03
CA VAL A 68 -14.99 -15.35 6.18
C VAL A 68 -15.51 -14.96 4.80
N ARG A 69 -16.82 -15.10 4.60
CA ARG A 69 -17.51 -14.81 3.34
C ARG A 69 -18.06 -13.40 3.35
N ILE A 70 -17.57 -12.54 2.47
CA ILE A 70 -18.04 -11.17 2.27
C ILE A 70 -18.92 -11.14 1.03
N LYS A 71 -20.18 -10.69 1.17
CA LYS A 71 -21.09 -10.57 0.03
C LYS A 71 -20.61 -9.49 -0.93
N ASN A 72 -20.64 -9.78 -2.23
CA ASN A 72 -20.30 -8.83 -3.27
C ASN A 72 -21.54 -8.03 -3.72
N PRO A 73 -21.60 -6.71 -3.49
CA PRO A 73 -22.71 -5.88 -3.93
C PRO A 73 -22.73 -5.64 -5.45
N THR A 74 -21.66 -5.93 -6.18
CA THR A 74 -21.55 -5.73 -7.63
C THR A 74 -21.76 -7.01 -8.43
N PHE A 75 -22.17 -8.10 -7.78
CA PHE A 75 -22.40 -9.38 -8.45
C PHE A 75 -23.52 -9.27 -9.48
N GLY A 76 -23.23 -9.66 -10.73
CA GLY A 76 -24.18 -9.58 -11.84
C GLY A 76 -24.39 -8.17 -12.42
N GLU A 77 -23.74 -7.15 -11.87
CA GLU A 77 -23.79 -5.79 -12.40
C GLU A 77 -22.82 -5.63 -13.58
N THR A 78 -23.36 -5.27 -14.75
CA THR A 78 -22.57 -5.16 -16.00
C THR A 78 -21.82 -3.85 -16.13
N CYS A 79 -22.30 -2.78 -15.47
CA CYS A 79 -21.72 -1.44 -15.51
C CYS A 79 -21.61 -0.85 -14.09
N SER A 80 -20.96 -1.59 -13.18
CA SER A 80 -20.78 -1.12 -11.80
C SER A 80 -19.91 0.13 -11.75
N ILE A 81 -20.42 1.19 -11.10
CA ILE A 81 -19.61 2.37 -10.73
C ILE A 81 -18.74 2.11 -9.50
N TRP A 82 -18.93 0.97 -8.83
CA TRP A 82 -18.19 0.55 -7.65
C TRP A 82 -17.08 -0.41 -8.07
N ARG A 83 -15.83 0.01 -7.87
CA ARG A 83 -14.65 -0.82 -8.08
C ARG A 83 -14.22 -1.41 -6.73
N PRO A 84 -14.17 -2.74 -6.59
CA PRO A 84 -13.70 -3.37 -5.36
C PRO A 84 -12.18 -3.20 -5.22
N PHE A 85 -11.68 -3.22 -4.00
CA PHE A 85 -10.26 -3.21 -3.68
C PHE A 85 -9.99 -3.85 -2.30
N VAL A 86 -8.73 -4.22 -2.06
CA VAL A 86 -8.31 -4.75 -0.76
C VAL A 86 -8.05 -3.62 0.21
N LYS A 87 -8.73 -3.68 1.36
CA LYS A 87 -8.48 -2.82 2.51
C LYS A 87 -7.72 -3.60 3.56
N PHE A 88 -6.45 -3.29 3.73
CA PHE A 88 -5.61 -3.89 4.75
C PHE A 88 -5.95 -3.36 6.15
N GLN A 89 -5.76 -4.21 7.16
CA GLN A 89 -5.87 -3.85 8.57
C GLN A 89 -4.56 -4.17 9.26
N GLU A 90 -3.87 -3.14 9.72
CA GLU A 90 -2.63 -3.29 10.46
C GLU A 90 -2.84 -3.96 11.83
N TYR A 91 -1.75 -4.50 12.40
CA TYR A 91 -1.77 -5.15 13.71
C TYR A 91 -2.49 -4.31 14.79
N TRP A 92 -2.28 -3.00 14.79
CA TRP A 92 -2.86 -2.08 15.77
C TRP A 92 -4.38 -1.98 15.66
N ARG A 93 -4.95 -2.09 14.45
CA ARG A 93 -6.39 -2.14 14.24
C ARG A 93 -6.99 -3.39 14.89
N LEU A 94 -6.28 -4.51 14.86
CA LEU A 94 -6.74 -5.78 15.43
C LEU A 94 -6.67 -5.84 16.97
N VAL A 95 -5.90 -4.95 17.61
CA VAL A 95 -5.65 -5.03 19.07
C VAL A 95 -6.05 -3.78 19.86
N LYS A 96 -6.05 -2.58 19.27
CA LYS A 96 -6.28 -1.33 20.03
C LYS A 96 -7.71 -0.79 19.94
N ALA A 97 -8.39 -0.94 18.81
CA ALA A 97 -9.70 -0.33 18.57
C ALA A 97 -10.69 -1.35 18.03
N GLN A 98 -11.91 -1.36 18.59
CA GLN A 98 -12.97 -2.22 18.07
C GLN A 98 -13.24 -1.89 16.60
N PRO A 99 -13.14 -2.85 15.67
CA PRO A 99 -13.37 -2.60 14.27
C PRO A 99 -14.82 -2.21 14.01
N ASP A 100 -14.99 -1.28 13.09
CA ASP A 100 -16.28 -1.01 12.46
C ASP A 100 -16.65 -2.22 11.60
N GLY A 101 -17.72 -2.94 11.96
CA GLY A 101 -18.17 -4.11 11.22
C GLY A 101 -18.74 -5.24 12.10
N PRO A 102 -19.20 -6.34 11.47
CA PRO A 102 -19.72 -7.50 12.18
C PRO A 102 -18.59 -8.24 12.92
N PRO A 103 -18.86 -8.89 14.07
CA PRO A 103 -17.83 -9.60 14.85
C PRO A 103 -17.00 -10.62 14.08
N GLY A 104 -17.57 -11.22 13.02
CA GLY A 104 -16.87 -12.18 12.16
C GLY A 104 -15.66 -11.60 11.40
N THR A 105 -15.55 -10.26 11.27
CA THR A 105 -14.41 -9.63 10.58
C THR A 105 -13.32 -9.15 11.53
N TYR A 106 -13.52 -9.24 12.85
CA TYR A 106 -12.59 -8.65 13.85
C TYR A 106 -11.20 -9.28 13.85
N HIS A 107 -11.06 -10.46 13.26
CA HIS A 107 -9.81 -11.20 13.17
C HIS A 107 -9.18 -11.17 11.77
N CYS A 108 -9.78 -10.46 10.81
CA CYS A 108 -9.28 -10.40 9.44
C CYS A 108 -8.28 -9.24 9.28
N SER A 109 -7.07 -9.55 8.84
CA SER A 109 -6.00 -8.59 8.54
C SER A 109 -6.18 -7.86 7.20
N TYR A 110 -7.19 -8.24 6.42
CA TYR A 110 -7.61 -7.56 5.20
C TYR A 110 -9.09 -7.83 4.95
N LEU A 111 -9.75 -6.88 4.32
CA LEU A 111 -11.15 -6.95 3.89
C LEU A 111 -11.27 -6.51 2.43
N VAL A 112 -12.47 -6.69 1.87
CA VAL A 112 -12.86 -6.07 0.60
C VAL A 112 -13.65 -4.81 0.89
N ASP A 113 -13.32 -3.72 0.21
CA ASP A 113 -14.04 -2.45 0.23
C ASP A 113 -14.29 -1.99 -1.23
N TRP A 114 -15.10 -0.95 -1.42
CA TRP A 114 -15.46 -0.45 -2.74
C TRP A 114 -15.30 1.06 -2.84
N THR A 115 -14.74 1.51 -3.96
CA THR A 115 -14.64 2.92 -4.28
C THR A 115 -15.53 3.25 -5.47
N ASN A 116 -16.24 4.38 -5.38
CA ASN A 116 -17.04 4.90 -6.47
C ASN A 116 -16.13 5.60 -7.48
N GLN A 117 -16.12 5.14 -8.72
CA GLN A 117 -15.25 5.68 -9.78
C GLN A 117 -15.89 6.81 -10.58
N SER A 118 -17.20 7.09 -10.45
CA SER A 118 -17.91 8.04 -11.33
C SER A 118 -17.27 9.43 -11.38
N ALA A 119 -16.88 9.99 -10.23
CA ALA A 119 -16.25 11.30 -10.18
C ALA A 119 -14.79 11.30 -10.69
N ARG A 120 -14.13 10.14 -10.66
CA ARG A 120 -12.76 9.95 -11.12
C ARG A 120 -12.72 9.74 -12.63
N ASP A 121 -13.63 8.92 -13.15
CA ASP A 121 -13.79 8.63 -14.58
C ASP A 121 -14.25 9.85 -15.38
N PHE A 122 -14.90 10.81 -14.71
CA PHE A 122 -15.26 12.09 -15.30
C PHE A 122 -14.07 13.05 -15.50
N ARG A 123 -12.95 12.83 -14.81
CA ARG A 123 -11.79 13.74 -14.93
C ARG A 123 -11.05 13.48 -16.22
N PHE A 124 -10.71 14.55 -16.92
CA PHE A 124 -9.87 14.50 -18.10
C PHE A 124 -8.43 14.11 -17.74
N THR A 125 -7.68 13.72 -18.77
CA THR A 125 -6.24 13.52 -18.69
C THR A 125 -5.52 14.70 -19.32
N ILE A 126 -4.31 14.98 -18.82
CA ILE A 126 -3.43 15.99 -19.40
C ILE A 126 -3.15 15.71 -20.89
N ASN A 127 -2.86 16.76 -21.64
CA ASN A 127 -2.48 16.65 -23.04
C ASN A 127 -1.08 16.05 -23.19
N GLU A 128 -0.94 15.12 -24.14
CA GLU A 128 0.34 14.48 -24.52
C GLU A 128 1.17 13.95 -23.33
N PRO A 129 0.61 13.09 -22.45
CA PRO A 129 1.24 12.71 -21.20
C PRO A 129 2.62 12.05 -21.37
N PHE A 130 2.82 11.32 -22.48
CA PHE A 130 4.12 10.72 -22.81
C PHE A 130 5.20 11.77 -23.09
N VAL A 131 4.87 12.86 -23.80
CA VAL A 131 5.82 13.95 -24.08
C VAL A 131 6.21 14.64 -22.77
N VAL A 132 5.23 14.93 -21.92
CA VAL A 132 5.46 15.53 -20.60
C VAL A 132 6.33 14.61 -19.72
N PHE A 133 6.10 13.29 -19.78
CA PHE A 133 6.91 12.31 -19.05
C PHE A 133 8.37 12.31 -19.51
N GLU A 134 8.63 12.32 -20.83
CA GLU A 134 9.99 12.34 -21.38
C GLU A 134 10.73 13.67 -21.11
N GLU A 135 10.01 14.79 -21.09
CA GLU A 135 10.58 16.09 -20.66
C GLU A 135 11.02 16.07 -19.19
N ASN A 136 10.20 15.48 -18.32
CA ASN A 136 10.55 15.27 -16.91
C ASN A 136 11.69 14.26 -16.78
N ARG A 137 11.74 13.22 -17.61
CA ARG A 137 12.85 12.25 -17.67
C ARG A 137 14.17 12.93 -17.96
N ARG A 138 14.23 13.77 -18.98
CA ARG A 138 15.42 14.55 -19.32
C ARG A 138 15.83 15.48 -18.17
N SER A 139 14.87 16.21 -17.61
CA SER A 139 15.12 17.11 -16.48
C SER A 139 15.63 16.38 -15.24
N TRP A 140 15.14 15.16 -14.97
CA TRP A 140 15.59 14.31 -13.87
C TRP A 140 17.05 13.86 -14.08
N LEU A 141 17.39 13.37 -15.27
CA LEU A 141 18.74 12.89 -15.59
C LEU A 141 19.80 14.00 -15.52
N GLU A 142 19.42 15.24 -15.78
CA GLU A 142 20.28 16.42 -15.66
C GLU A 142 20.35 16.98 -14.22
N SER A 143 19.55 16.43 -13.29
CA SER A 143 19.42 16.97 -11.94
C SER A 143 20.51 16.44 -10.99
N ARG A 144 20.91 17.30 -10.04
CA ARG A 144 21.80 16.89 -8.93
C ARG A 144 21.20 15.74 -8.11
N SER A 145 19.88 15.69 -7.96
CA SER A 145 19.19 14.65 -7.19
C SER A 145 19.39 13.25 -7.79
N TYR A 146 19.45 13.15 -9.12
CA TYR A 146 19.77 11.91 -9.81
C TYR A 146 21.20 11.43 -9.48
N ASP A 147 22.19 12.32 -9.54
CA ASP A 147 23.58 11.97 -9.22
C ASP A 147 23.75 11.53 -7.74
N VAL A 148 23.07 12.22 -6.83
CA VAL A 148 23.06 11.88 -5.40
C VAL A 148 22.41 10.52 -5.20
N LEU A 149 21.27 10.25 -5.84
CA LEU A 149 20.59 8.96 -5.75
C LEU A 149 21.49 7.82 -6.27
N LYS A 150 22.13 7.99 -7.43
CA LYS A 150 23.05 6.97 -7.98
C LYS A 150 24.20 6.67 -7.05
N THR A 151 24.83 7.72 -6.51
CA THR A 151 25.94 7.58 -5.56
C THR A 151 25.50 6.84 -4.29
N TRP A 152 24.33 7.18 -3.77
CA TRP A 152 23.75 6.53 -2.60
C TRP A 152 23.44 5.05 -2.87
N LEU A 153 22.74 4.74 -3.96
CA LEU A 153 22.39 3.36 -4.35
C LEU A 153 23.62 2.48 -4.57
N ALA A 154 24.69 3.01 -5.18
CA ALA A 154 25.93 2.29 -5.39
C ALA A 154 26.56 1.81 -4.06
N GLY A 155 26.43 2.60 -2.99
CA GLY A 155 26.89 2.20 -1.66
C GLY A 155 26.13 1.02 -1.08
N PHE A 156 24.80 0.99 -1.23
CA PHE A 156 23.93 -0.04 -0.63
C PHE A 156 23.84 -1.33 -1.43
N LEU A 157 23.80 -1.24 -2.76
CA LEU A 157 23.58 -2.39 -3.64
C LEU A 157 24.85 -3.18 -3.95
N SER A 158 26.02 -2.71 -3.51
CA SER A 158 27.34 -3.27 -3.83
C SER A 158 27.55 -4.77 -3.48
N THR A 159 26.70 -5.36 -2.63
CA THR A 159 26.87 -6.73 -2.14
C THR A 159 25.66 -7.66 -2.32
N LYS A 160 24.47 -7.12 -2.63
CA LYS A 160 23.22 -7.90 -2.75
C LYS A 160 22.62 -7.74 -4.13
N LYS A 161 22.28 -8.85 -4.77
CA LYS A 161 21.68 -8.86 -6.12
C LYS A 161 20.16 -8.76 -6.01
N ALA A 162 19.60 -7.75 -6.66
CA ALA A 162 18.15 -7.63 -6.82
C ALA A 162 17.71 -8.26 -8.14
N THR A 163 16.60 -8.99 -8.12
CA THR A 163 15.97 -9.55 -9.34
C THR A 163 14.80 -8.69 -9.80
N LYS A 164 14.19 -7.93 -8.88
CA LYS A 164 13.06 -7.05 -9.17
C LYS A 164 13.03 -5.82 -8.25
N VAL A 165 12.42 -4.76 -8.75
CA VAL A 165 11.98 -3.59 -7.99
C VAL A 165 10.46 -3.62 -7.96
N VAL A 166 9.85 -3.51 -6.78
CA VAL A 166 8.40 -3.42 -6.62
C VAL A 166 8.06 -2.06 -6.00
N CYS A 167 7.27 -1.29 -6.75
CA CYS A 167 6.89 0.06 -6.39
C CYS A 167 5.44 0.14 -5.91
N PHE A 168 5.18 0.95 -4.88
CA PHE A 168 3.84 1.15 -4.32
C PHE A 168 3.49 2.63 -4.20
N GLY A 169 2.30 2.98 -4.71
CA GLY A 169 1.72 4.31 -4.53
C GLY A 169 2.58 5.41 -5.14
N LEU A 170 2.93 5.26 -6.43
CA LEU A 170 3.69 6.27 -7.17
C LEU A 170 2.81 7.35 -7.80
N GLY A 171 1.48 7.21 -7.70
CA GLY A 171 0.50 8.19 -8.14
C GLY A 171 0.24 8.19 -9.65
N ASP A 172 -0.96 8.59 -10.05
CA ASP A 172 -1.28 8.73 -11.47
C ASP A 172 -0.52 9.91 -12.10
N ILE A 173 0.00 9.72 -13.33
CA ILE A 173 0.80 10.73 -14.06
C ILE A 173 0.04 11.40 -15.21
N CYS A 174 -1.22 11.03 -15.44
CA CYS A 174 -2.02 11.51 -16.56
C CYS A 174 -3.25 12.29 -16.11
N ARG A 175 -3.75 12.10 -14.90
CA ARG A 175 -5.03 12.64 -14.43
C ARG A 175 -4.93 14.13 -14.11
N GLU A 176 -5.92 14.88 -14.55
CA GLU A 176 -6.01 16.30 -14.21
C GLU A 176 -6.24 16.55 -12.71
N PRO A 177 -5.76 17.70 -12.21
CA PRO A 177 -6.09 18.15 -10.87
C PRO A 177 -7.62 18.29 -10.68
N PRO A 178 -8.14 18.01 -9.48
CA PRO A 178 -9.55 18.26 -9.19
C PRO A 178 -9.87 19.77 -9.24
N GLU A 179 -11.12 20.10 -9.59
CA GLU A 179 -11.57 21.49 -9.76
C GLU A 179 -11.33 22.41 -8.55
N TRP A 180 -11.40 21.86 -7.33
CA TRP A 180 -11.11 22.65 -6.13
C TRP A 180 -9.64 23.07 -6.06
N PHE A 181 -8.72 22.20 -6.52
CA PHE A 181 -7.29 22.47 -6.55
C PHE A 181 -6.99 23.51 -7.62
N LYS A 182 -7.59 23.39 -8.81
CA LYS A 182 -7.48 24.41 -9.88
C LYS A 182 -7.88 25.79 -9.38
N ARG A 183 -9.04 25.90 -8.72
CA ARG A 183 -9.51 27.18 -8.15
C ARG A 183 -8.56 27.74 -7.09
N GLN A 184 -7.99 26.89 -6.25
CA GLN A 184 -7.06 27.33 -5.21
C GLN A 184 -5.75 27.86 -5.81
N GLU A 185 -5.18 27.16 -6.78
CA GLU A 185 -3.92 27.60 -7.40
C GLU A 185 -4.11 28.88 -8.23
N HIS A 186 -5.20 29.00 -8.97
CA HIS A 186 -5.55 30.25 -9.69
C HIS A 186 -5.82 31.45 -8.77
N GLN A 187 -6.20 31.20 -7.50
CA GLN A 187 -6.30 32.26 -6.50
C GLN A 187 -4.93 32.70 -5.98
N ASN A 188 -3.96 31.78 -5.93
CA ASN A 188 -2.60 32.06 -5.50
C ASN A 188 -1.77 32.72 -6.60
N ASP A 189 -1.97 32.31 -7.85
CA ASP A 189 -1.31 32.83 -9.04
C ASP A 189 -2.31 32.93 -10.20
N ALA A 190 -2.80 34.14 -10.46
CA ALA A 190 -3.78 34.40 -11.50
C ALA A 190 -3.19 34.36 -12.93
N GLU A 191 -1.87 34.34 -13.07
CA GLU A 191 -1.18 34.25 -14.37
C GLU A 191 -0.81 32.81 -14.73
N LEU A 192 -0.91 31.87 -13.80
CA LEU A 192 -0.63 30.45 -14.02
C LEU A 192 -1.56 29.88 -15.09
N SER A 193 -1.02 29.40 -16.21
CA SER A 193 -1.85 28.77 -17.23
C SER A 193 -2.35 27.39 -16.78
N ASP A 194 -3.53 26.98 -17.28
CA ASP A 194 -4.07 25.63 -17.00
C ASP A 194 -3.09 24.51 -17.43
N THR A 195 -2.33 24.74 -18.50
CA THR A 195 -1.33 23.77 -18.98
C THR A 195 -0.16 23.63 -18.00
N GLU A 196 0.36 24.74 -17.49
CA GLU A 196 1.42 24.73 -16.48
C GLU A 196 0.94 24.13 -15.16
N LEU A 197 -0.27 24.49 -14.72
CA LEU A 197 -0.92 23.91 -13.55
C LEU A 197 -1.02 22.38 -13.65
N MET A 198 -1.53 21.87 -14.77
CA MET A 198 -1.65 20.43 -15.02
C MET A 198 -0.29 19.73 -14.97
N ARG A 199 0.72 20.31 -15.64
CA ARG A 199 2.10 19.77 -15.65
C ARG A 199 2.71 19.75 -14.25
N ASN A 200 2.52 20.81 -13.47
CA ASN A 200 3.01 20.91 -12.10
C ASN A 200 2.32 19.90 -11.18
N PHE A 201 1.02 19.64 -11.37
CA PHE A 201 0.27 18.69 -10.57
C PHE A 201 0.75 17.25 -10.72
N VAL A 202 1.06 16.80 -11.95
CA VAL A 202 1.50 15.42 -12.21
C VAL A 202 3.00 15.21 -12.01
N ARG A 203 3.79 16.29 -11.99
CA ARG A 203 5.26 16.23 -11.90
C ARG A 203 5.78 15.42 -10.71
N PRO A 204 5.24 15.54 -9.48
CA PRO A 204 5.70 14.73 -8.35
C PRO A 204 5.57 13.22 -8.63
N SER A 205 4.41 12.78 -9.15
CA SER A 205 4.18 11.38 -9.54
C SER A 205 5.18 10.96 -10.63
N MET A 206 5.41 11.79 -11.64
CA MET A 206 6.40 11.47 -12.70
C MET A 206 7.80 11.28 -12.12
N VAL A 207 8.25 12.17 -11.23
CA VAL A 207 9.57 12.05 -10.57
C VAL A 207 9.67 10.76 -9.76
N GLN A 208 8.62 10.35 -9.05
CA GLN A 208 8.61 9.08 -8.32
C GLN A 208 8.83 7.88 -9.26
N HIS A 209 8.20 7.85 -10.44
CA HIS A 209 8.45 6.80 -11.45
C HIS A 209 9.87 6.88 -12.02
N LEU A 210 10.42 8.08 -12.21
CA LEU A 210 11.79 8.25 -12.70
C LEU A 210 12.82 7.78 -11.67
N ILE A 211 12.59 7.99 -10.38
CA ILE A 211 13.37 7.38 -9.29
C ILE A 211 13.33 5.85 -9.39
N ALA A 212 12.14 5.26 -9.57
CA ALA A 212 11.99 3.82 -9.71
C ALA A 212 12.75 3.25 -10.92
N LEU A 213 12.74 3.96 -12.06
CA LEU A 213 13.54 3.61 -13.23
C LEU A 213 15.04 3.65 -12.92
N THR A 214 15.52 4.69 -12.25
CA THR A 214 16.93 4.79 -11.83
C THR A 214 17.32 3.67 -10.88
N ILE A 215 16.46 3.29 -9.92
CA ILE A 215 16.71 2.17 -9.02
C ILE A 215 16.86 0.86 -9.81
N ALA A 216 15.94 0.57 -10.74
CA ALA A 216 15.98 -0.65 -11.55
C ALA A 216 17.22 -0.71 -12.46
N GLU A 217 17.58 0.41 -13.09
CA GLU A 217 18.80 0.55 -13.89
C GLU A 217 20.04 0.26 -13.06
N MET A 218 20.19 0.91 -11.89
CA MET A 218 21.31 0.70 -10.97
C MET A 218 21.41 -0.74 -10.48
N CYS A 219 20.28 -1.36 -10.14
CA CYS A 219 20.24 -2.76 -9.74
C CYS A 219 20.73 -3.67 -10.89
N GLY A 220 20.35 -3.37 -12.13
CA GLY A 220 20.77 -4.14 -13.29
C GLY A 220 22.25 -3.98 -13.63
N GLU A 221 22.77 -2.75 -13.56
CA GLU A 221 24.20 -2.44 -13.76
C GLU A 221 25.07 -3.18 -12.73
N ILE A 222 24.68 -3.16 -11.46
CA ILE A 222 25.45 -3.78 -10.36
C ILE A 222 25.31 -5.31 -10.38
N GLY A 223 24.10 -5.82 -10.63
CA GLY A 223 23.81 -7.25 -10.61
C GLY A 223 24.33 -8.00 -11.83
N GLY A 224 24.48 -7.29 -12.97
CA GLY A 224 24.79 -7.86 -14.28
C GLY A 224 23.61 -8.63 -14.89
N ASN A 225 22.39 -8.35 -14.45
CA ASN A 225 21.18 -9.04 -14.88
C ASN A 225 20.04 -8.04 -15.15
N LYS A 226 19.08 -8.44 -15.99
CA LYS A 226 17.84 -7.67 -16.13
C LYS A 226 17.07 -7.71 -14.81
N VAL A 227 16.59 -6.55 -14.38
CA VAL A 227 15.75 -6.38 -13.18
C VAL A 227 14.33 -6.10 -13.63
N GLN A 228 13.36 -6.80 -13.07
CA GLN A 228 11.95 -6.54 -13.35
C GLN A 228 11.52 -5.28 -12.60
N LEU A 229 10.80 -4.37 -13.27
CA LEU A 229 10.28 -3.16 -12.65
C LEU A 229 8.76 -3.26 -12.56
N LEU A 230 8.28 -3.58 -11.36
CA LEU A 230 6.86 -3.76 -11.08
C LEU A 230 6.34 -2.52 -10.35
N THR A 231 5.12 -2.10 -10.68
CA THR A 231 4.46 -1.01 -9.96
C THR A 231 3.01 -1.33 -9.65
N GLN A 232 2.58 -0.95 -8.46
CA GLN A 232 1.21 -1.08 -7.97
C GLN A 232 0.70 0.29 -7.52
N ASP A 233 -0.32 0.76 -8.21
CA ASP A 233 -1.22 1.81 -7.74
C ASP A 233 -2.62 1.50 -8.29
N PRO A 234 -3.59 1.12 -7.43
CA PRO A 234 -4.96 0.84 -7.88
C PRO A 234 -5.61 2.02 -8.62
N ASP A 235 -5.12 3.24 -8.39
CA ASP A 235 -5.69 4.48 -8.93
C ASP A 235 -5.12 4.91 -10.29
N TYR A 236 -4.20 4.13 -10.88
CA TYR A 236 -3.73 4.36 -12.25
C TYR A 236 -4.88 4.34 -13.27
N SER A 237 -4.94 5.39 -14.08
CA SER A 237 -5.71 5.49 -15.31
C SER A 237 -5.10 4.60 -16.41
N GLU A 238 -5.91 4.25 -17.41
CA GLU A 238 -5.44 3.47 -18.55
C GLU A 238 -4.32 4.18 -19.33
N GLN A 239 -4.41 5.51 -19.47
CA GLN A 239 -3.37 6.33 -20.10
C GLN A 239 -2.05 6.27 -19.32
N THR A 240 -2.11 6.31 -17.98
CA THR A 240 -0.93 6.09 -17.14
C THR A 240 -0.34 4.71 -17.37
N LYS A 241 -1.17 3.65 -17.37
CA LYS A 241 -0.70 2.28 -17.63
C LYS A 241 0.01 2.18 -18.99
N GLU A 242 -0.50 2.82 -20.03
CA GLU A 242 0.13 2.84 -21.35
C GLU A 242 1.49 3.54 -21.36
N VAL A 243 1.60 4.71 -20.73
CA VAL A 243 2.87 5.45 -20.61
C VAL A 243 3.89 4.60 -19.84
N LEU A 244 3.50 4.06 -18.69
CA LEU A 244 4.39 3.26 -17.84
C LEU A 244 4.85 1.97 -18.54
N ALA A 245 3.96 1.27 -19.25
CA ALA A 245 4.31 0.08 -20.02
C ALA A 245 5.36 0.39 -21.10
N LYS A 246 5.20 1.52 -21.83
CA LYS A 246 6.18 1.98 -22.83
C LYS A 246 7.53 2.34 -22.20
N SER A 247 7.53 2.79 -20.95
CA SER A 247 8.74 3.13 -20.19
C SER A 247 9.38 1.92 -19.46
N GLY A 248 8.82 0.72 -19.60
CA GLY A 248 9.41 -0.53 -19.09
C GLY A 248 8.85 -1.04 -17.76
N PHE A 249 7.77 -0.44 -17.25
CA PHE A 249 7.06 -0.95 -16.07
C PHE A 249 6.14 -2.12 -16.42
N SER A 250 5.97 -3.04 -15.47
CA SER A 250 4.86 -3.99 -15.45
C SER A 250 3.90 -3.60 -14.32
N ILE A 251 2.64 -3.32 -14.67
CA ILE A 251 1.61 -2.98 -13.69
C ILE A 251 1.09 -4.26 -13.05
N VAL A 252 1.08 -4.30 -11.71
CA VAL A 252 0.59 -5.43 -10.91
C VAL A 252 -0.37 -4.94 -9.84
N GLY A 253 -1.15 -5.85 -9.24
CA GLY A 253 -1.97 -5.53 -8.07
C GLY A 253 -3.03 -4.46 -8.31
N GLN A 254 -3.76 -4.55 -9.43
CA GLN A 254 -4.81 -3.60 -9.81
C GLN A 254 -5.90 -3.44 -8.73
N PHE A 255 -6.02 -4.39 -7.80
CA PHE A 255 -6.98 -4.36 -6.69
C PHE A 255 -6.30 -4.19 -5.33
N GLY A 256 -4.99 -3.93 -5.29
CA GLY A 256 -4.25 -3.52 -4.10
C GLY A 256 -3.43 -4.60 -3.42
N ALA A 257 -3.52 -5.88 -3.80
CA ALA A 257 -2.78 -6.96 -3.14
C ALA A 257 -1.67 -7.58 -4.00
N GLY A 258 -1.82 -7.62 -5.32
CA GLY A 258 -0.95 -8.38 -6.21
C GLY A 258 0.54 -8.02 -6.12
N GLY A 259 0.90 -6.74 -6.06
CA GLY A 259 2.28 -6.28 -5.91
C GLY A 259 2.93 -6.74 -4.60
N PHE A 260 2.18 -6.84 -3.51
CA PHE A 260 2.71 -7.41 -2.26
C PHE A 260 3.06 -8.90 -2.42
N ALA A 261 2.28 -9.66 -3.19
CA ALA A 261 2.56 -11.08 -3.44
C ALA A 261 3.87 -11.31 -4.20
N GLU A 262 4.31 -10.32 -4.99
CA GLU A 262 5.54 -10.36 -5.78
C GLU A 262 6.82 -10.17 -4.96
N ILE A 263 6.72 -9.62 -3.74
CA ILE A 263 7.89 -9.30 -2.90
C ILE A 263 8.55 -10.58 -2.39
N ASP A 264 9.84 -10.72 -2.61
CA ASP A 264 10.71 -11.76 -2.04
C ASP A 264 12.01 -11.16 -1.47
N ASP A 265 12.92 -12.03 -1.03
CA ASP A 265 14.17 -11.61 -0.39
C ASP A 265 15.13 -10.92 -1.37
N ASP A 266 14.98 -11.16 -2.69
CA ASP A 266 15.77 -10.57 -3.77
C ASP A 266 15.09 -9.33 -4.39
N THR A 267 14.12 -8.76 -3.69
CA THR A 267 13.35 -7.59 -4.13
C THR A 267 13.91 -6.29 -3.55
N VAL A 268 13.95 -5.22 -4.35
CA VAL A 268 13.99 -3.85 -3.85
C VAL A 268 12.56 -3.32 -3.76
N VAL A 269 12.16 -2.83 -2.59
CA VAL A 269 10.86 -2.20 -2.40
C VAL A 269 11.03 -0.69 -2.40
N PHE A 270 10.24 0.00 -3.22
CA PHE A 270 10.13 1.46 -3.20
C PHE A 270 8.69 1.89 -2.94
N SER A 271 8.48 2.67 -1.90
CA SER A 271 7.17 3.22 -1.55
C SER A 271 7.29 4.70 -1.26
N ALA A 272 6.57 5.50 -2.04
CA ALA A 272 6.48 6.94 -1.84
C ALA A 272 5.37 7.27 -0.84
N PHE A 273 4.11 6.95 -1.20
CA PHE A 273 2.95 7.18 -0.34
C PHE A 273 1.92 6.06 -0.56
N VAL A 274 1.96 5.04 0.29
CA VAL A 274 0.99 3.93 0.28
C VAL A 274 0.15 3.97 1.55
N GLU A 275 -1.16 3.75 1.40
CA GLU A 275 -2.10 3.66 2.53
C GLU A 275 -1.97 2.31 3.26
N ALA A 276 -1.61 1.25 2.53
CA ALA A 276 -1.44 -0.09 3.08
C ALA A 276 -0.26 -0.18 4.08
N PRO A 277 -0.30 -1.09 5.06
CA PRO A 277 0.74 -1.28 6.07
C PRO A 277 1.93 -2.06 5.50
N LEU A 278 2.62 -1.46 4.53
CA LEU A 278 3.71 -2.06 3.74
C LEU A 278 4.77 -2.74 4.61
N LYS A 279 5.29 -2.04 5.63
CA LYS A 279 6.33 -2.52 6.53
C LYS A 279 5.86 -3.78 7.26
N GLN A 280 4.61 -3.83 7.71
CA GLN A 280 4.05 -4.99 8.40
C GLN A 280 3.80 -6.17 7.45
N ILE A 281 3.30 -5.89 6.24
CA ILE A 281 3.11 -6.93 5.20
C ILE A 281 4.46 -7.56 4.84
N ILE A 282 5.48 -6.75 4.58
CA ILE A 282 6.84 -7.23 4.27
C ILE A 282 7.37 -8.09 5.42
N ALA A 283 7.20 -7.65 6.68
CA ALA A 283 7.67 -8.40 7.85
C ALA A 283 7.11 -9.83 7.93
N ASP A 284 5.91 -10.06 7.40
CA ASP A 284 5.29 -11.39 7.36
C ASP A 284 5.73 -12.24 6.16
N ILE A 285 6.03 -11.62 5.00
CA ILE A 285 6.16 -12.37 3.75
C ILE A 285 7.61 -12.49 3.22
N ALA A 286 8.52 -11.59 3.57
CA ALA A 286 9.86 -11.53 2.97
C ALA A 286 10.88 -10.72 3.79
N ARG A 287 12.14 -10.70 3.34
CA ARG A 287 13.23 -9.81 3.78
C ARG A 287 13.91 -9.16 2.57
N PRO A 288 13.29 -8.14 1.95
CA PRO A 288 13.80 -7.47 0.75
C PRO A 288 15.23 -6.96 0.90
N VAL A 289 16.02 -6.92 -0.18
CA VAL A 289 17.41 -6.44 -0.13
C VAL A 289 17.53 -4.98 0.28
N LEU A 290 16.55 -4.16 -0.11
CA LEU A 290 16.46 -2.73 0.16
C LEU A 290 14.99 -2.33 0.27
N VAL A 291 14.68 -1.51 1.26
CA VAL A 291 13.34 -0.91 1.44
C VAL A 291 13.51 0.61 1.50
N ILE A 292 13.01 1.31 0.49
CA ILE A 292 12.93 2.78 0.46
C ILE A 292 11.49 3.16 0.77
N THR A 293 11.26 3.82 1.89
CA THR A 293 9.94 4.15 2.42
C THR A 293 9.99 5.41 3.26
N THR A 294 8.83 5.96 3.60
CA THR A 294 8.70 7.10 4.52
C THR A 294 9.18 6.74 5.93
N ASP A 295 9.52 7.76 6.71
CA ASP A 295 10.14 7.62 8.03
C ASP A 295 9.30 6.75 8.99
N ARG A 296 9.91 6.32 10.09
CA ARG A 296 9.37 5.34 11.04
C ARG A 296 8.32 5.92 12.00
N ASP A 297 7.71 7.05 11.69
CA ASP A 297 7.01 7.84 12.70
C ASP A 297 5.76 7.14 13.25
N THR A 298 5.99 6.67 14.47
CA THR A 298 5.07 6.12 15.45
C THR A 298 4.07 7.17 15.89
N PHE A 299 2.80 6.79 15.91
CA PHE A 299 1.68 7.30 16.70
C PHE A 299 1.64 8.80 17.09
N ASN A 300 0.50 9.50 16.89
CA ASN A 300 0.31 10.81 17.58
C ASN A 300 0.37 10.65 19.11
N ASP A 301 0.38 11.79 19.78
CA ASP A 301 0.15 11.96 21.22
C ASP A 301 -1.08 11.20 21.78
N PHE A 302 -2.02 10.77 20.93
CA PHE A 302 -3.18 9.94 21.29
C PHE A 302 -2.98 8.44 21.00
N GLU A 303 -1.74 8.03 20.75
CA GLU A 303 -1.36 6.69 20.36
C GLU A 303 -2.11 6.15 19.13
N LYS A 304 -2.50 7.01 18.17
CA LYS A 304 -3.08 6.60 16.88
C LYS A 304 -2.03 6.64 15.76
N PRO A 305 -1.94 5.59 14.94
CA PRO A 305 -1.01 5.57 13.82
C PRO A 305 -1.37 6.68 12.82
N TRP A 306 -0.37 7.45 12.35
CA TRP A 306 -0.58 8.43 11.27
C TRP A 306 -0.50 7.78 9.88
N ALA A 307 0.18 6.63 9.80
CA ALA A 307 0.47 5.89 8.58
C ALA A 307 0.82 4.44 8.95
N ASP A 308 1.73 3.82 8.20
CA ASP A 308 2.30 2.49 8.43
C ASP A 308 3.19 2.43 9.67
N ALA A 309 2.54 2.44 10.84
CA ALA A 309 3.19 2.42 12.15
C ALA A 309 3.87 1.07 12.39
N GLU A 310 5.02 1.11 13.08
CA GLU A 310 5.74 -0.12 13.43
C GLU A 310 4.91 -1.06 14.29
N SER A 311 4.99 -2.35 14.02
CA SER A 311 4.49 -3.44 14.86
C SER A 311 5.65 -4.12 15.61
N PRO A 312 5.38 -5.04 16.56
CA PRO A 312 6.43 -5.85 17.17
C PRO A 312 7.33 -6.57 16.15
N ARG A 313 6.78 -7.11 15.04
CA ARG A 313 7.58 -7.81 14.02
C ARG A 313 8.35 -6.87 13.13
N THR A 314 7.84 -5.70 12.79
CA THR A 314 8.62 -4.75 12.00
C THR A 314 9.83 -4.29 12.79
N ARG A 315 9.68 -4.05 14.10
CA ARG A 315 10.81 -3.71 14.99
C ARG A 315 11.87 -4.79 15.04
N GLU A 316 11.47 -6.05 15.10
CA GLU A 316 12.38 -7.20 15.03
C GLU A 316 13.07 -7.25 13.67
N MET A 317 12.30 -7.23 12.57
CA MET A 317 12.83 -7.21 11.20
C MET A 317 13.87 -6.11 10.99
N TRP A 318 13.63 -4.91 11.49
CA TRP A 318 14.55 -3.78 11.31
C TRP A 318 15.90 -3.93 12.02
N GLN A 319 16.05 -4.87 12.94
CA GLN A 319 17.35 -5.18 13.55
C GLN A 319 18.32 -5.79 12.53
N ASP A 320 17.78 -6.42 11.48
CA ASP A 320 18.56 -7.01 10.39
C ASP A 320 18.97 -5.98 9.31
N TYR A 321 18.47 -4.74 9.40
CA TYR A 321 18.70 -3.69 8.40
C TYR A 321 19.57 -2.56 8.94
N LYS A 322 20.54 -2.15 8.12
CA LYS A 322 21.17 -0.84 8.29
C LYS A 322 20.21 0.23 7.79
N VAL A 323 19.93 1.21 8.64
CA VAL A 323 19.05 2.34 8.34
C VAL A 323 19.91 3.52 7.92
N ASP A 324 19.48 4.22 6.89
CA ASP A 324 20.05 5.49 6.48
C ASP A 324 18.93 6.45 6.07
N LYS A 325 19.13 7.74 6.29
CA LYS A 325 18.18 8.78 5.92
C LYS A 325 18.75 9.53 4.73
N PHE A 326 18.06 9.45 3.60
CA PHE A 326 18.37 10.27 2.43
C PHE A 326 18.09 11.73 2.78
N GLN A 327 19.14 12.54 2.92
CA GLN A 327 19.08 13.98 3.26
C GLN A 327 19.19 14.87 2.04
#